data_AF-A0A3N2KG98-F1
#
_entry.id   AF-A0A3N2KG98-F1
#
_cell.length_a   1.000
_cell.length_b   1.000
_cell.length_c   1.000
_cell.angle_alpha   90.00
_cell.angle_beta   90.00
_cell.angle_gamma   90.00
#
_symmetry.space_group_name_H-M   'P 1'
#
loop_
_entity.id
_entity.type
_entity.pdbx_description
1 polymer ?
#
loop_
_entity_poly.entity_id
_entity_poly.type
_entity_poly.pdbx_seq_one_letter_code
_entity_poly.pdbx_strand_id
1 'polypeptide(L)'
;MKAIYIICFVVGLCGCVDSVSHTREKVDQSNIIVDEDLYHNDSIYLIVKDKDKLSSSDTVKIEIINNKDTICSTGQYYKIEQLVGDHWVAVPLGPGIFYDIGYEIQAHNSRKFEIDLNGTKDVLRKGIYRISKIVKFRGEELVVSDEVTIHEKK
;
A
#
# COMPACT_ATOMS: atom_id res chain seq x y z
N MET A 1 -7.30 71.02 22.24
CA MET A 1 -7.15 71.98 21.11
C MET A 1 -6.23 71.36 20.07
N LYS A 2 -6.68 71.29 18.80
CA LYS A 2 -5.97 71.31 17.49
C LYS A 2 -4.61 70.57 17.38
N ALA A 3 -4.27 69.74 16.39
CA ALA A 3 -4.89 69.31 15.13
C ALA A 3 -4.13 68.05 14.62
N ILE A 4 -4.82 67.31 13.75
CA ILE A 4 -4.39 66.18 12.90
C ILE A 4 -3.39 66.65 11.83
N TYR A 5 -2.47 65.79 11.35
CA TYR A 5 -2.29 65.48 9.91
C TYR A 5 -1.51 64.16 9.69
N ILE A 6 -2.08 63.38 8.76
CA ILE A 6 -1.70 62.07 8.20
C ILE A 6 -0.67 62.30 7.08
N ILE A 7 0.24 61.35 6.82
CA ILE A 7 0.68 61.00 5.45
C ILE A 7 1.06 59.51 5.40
N CYS A 8 0.40 58.82 4.47
CA CYS A 8 0.58 57.45 4.04
C CYS A 8 1.89 57.25 3.25
N PHE A 9 2.45 56.04 3.30
CA PHE A 9 3.14 55.48 2.14
C PHE A 9 2.56 54.11 1.82
N VAL A 10 1.66 54.12 0.84
CA VAL A 10 1.30 52.98 -0.01
C VAL A 10 2.43 52.86 -1.03
N VAL A 11 2.91 51.64 -1.34
CA VAL A 11 2.84 50.94 -2.65
C VAL A 11 3.92 49.86 -2.66
N GLY A 12 3.52 48.62 -2.94
CA GLY A 12 4.41 47.51 -3.23
C GLY A 12 3.71 46.24 -3.72
N LEU A 13 2.63 46.36 -4.49
CA LEU A 13 2.16 45.28 -5.36
C LEU A 13 2.94 45.38 -6.67
N CYS A 14 3.78 44.38 -6.97
CA CYS A 14 4.07 43.98 -8.35
C CYS A 14 4.73 42.59 -8.37
N GLY A 15 4.04 41.64 -8.99
CA GLY A 15 4.52 40.29 -9.24
C GLY A 15 3.46 39.55 -10.02
N CYS A 16 3.49 39.73 -11.34
CA CYS A 16 2.44 39.40 -12.29
C CYS A 16 2.04 37.92 -12.32
N VAL A 17 0.74 37.71 -12.54
CA VAL A 17 0.11 36.50 -13.06
C VAL A 17 0.02 36.62 -14.60
N ASP A 18 -0.11 35.46 -15.27
CA ASP A 18 -0.31 35.17 -16.70
C ASP A 18 0.98 34.78 -17.46
N SER A 19 1.05 33.71 -18.25
CA SER A 19 0.00 33.01 -18.99
C SER A 19 0.37 31.56 -19.32
N VAL A 20 -0.63 30.68 -19.31
CA VAL A 20 -0.65 29.32 -19.88
C VAL A 20 -0.23 29.36 -21.36
N SER A 21 0.80 28.60 -21.73
CA SER A 21 1.08 28.25 -23.12
C SER A 21 0.44 26.89 -23.45
N HIS A 22 -0.66 26.95 -24.19
CA HIS A 22 -1.16 25.80 -24.94
C HIS A 22 -0.30 25.62 -26.19
N THR A 23 0.55 24.60 -26.22
CA THR A 23 1.01 24.02 -27.49
C THR A 23 0.33 22.66 -27.62
N ARG A 24 -0.62 22.58 -28.57
CA ARG A 24 -1.21 21.35 -29.07
C ARG A 24 -0.19 20.71 -30.02
N GLU A 25 0.36 19.57 -29.64
CA GLU A 25 0.75 18.54 -30.62
C GLU A 25 -0.30 17.44 -30.60
N LYS A 26 -0.64 16.94 -31.78
CA LYS A 26 -1.76 16.02 -32.02
C LYS A 26 -1.23 14.79 -32.77
N VAL A 27 -1.66 13.62 -32.29
CA VAL A 27 -1.73 12.29 -32.98
C VAL A 27 -0.41 11.51 -32.93
N ASP A 28 -0.34 10.26 -32.45
CA ASP A 28 -1.18 9.12 -32.83
C ASP A 28 -1.40 8.06 -31.72
N GLN A 29 -2.60 7.47 -31.71
CA GLN A 29 -3.06 6.44 -30.79
C GLN A 29 -2.58 5.06 -31.24
N SER A 30 -1.91 4.29 -30.38
CA SER A 30 -2.09 2.84 -30.38
C SER A 30 -1.83 2.23 -28.99
N ASN A 31 -2.89 1.61 -28.47
CA ASN A 31 -2.93 0.60 -27.40
C ASN A 31 -2.57 1.03 -25.97
N ILE A 32 -3.52 1.72 -25.34
CA ILE A 32 -3.69 1.71 -23.88
C ILE A 32 -4.44 0.43 -23.50
N ILE A 33 -3.72 -0.53 -22.91
CA ILE A 33 -4.16 -1.25 -21.70
C ILE A 33 -2.89 -1.55 -20.91
N VAL A 34 -2.53 -0.63 -20.01
CA VAL A 34 -1.69 -0.96 -18.87
C VAL A 34 -2.50 -0.49 -17.67
N ASP A 35 -3.32 -1.39 -17.14
CA ASP A 35 -3.96 -1.18 -15.84
C ASP A 35 -2.92 -1.52 -14.76
N GLU A 36 -2.04 -0.56 -14.52
CA GLU A 36 -1.03 -0.59 -13.45
C GLU A 36 -1.00 0.78 -12.70
N ASP A 37 -2.04 1.59 -12.90
CA ASP A 37 -2.24 2.86 -12.19
C ASP A 37 -3.17 2.61 -11.00
N LEU A 38 -2.59 2.36 -9.82
CA LEU A 38 -3.12 2.81 -8.51
C LEU A 38 -2.02 2.70 -7.43
N TYR A 39 -0.81 3.18 -7.74
CA TYR A 39 0.09 3.69 -6.69
C TYR A 39 -0.56 4.93 -6.10
N HIS A 40 -1.45 4.71 -5.12
CA HIS A 40 -2.11 5.79 -4.40
C HIS A 40 -1.04 6.59 -3.66
N ASN A 41 -0.81 7.81 -4.16
CA ASN A 41 0.15 8.79 -3.64
C ASN A 41 -0.14 9.22 -2.18
N ASP A 42 -1.25 8.74 -1.60
CA ASP A 42 -1.64 8.97 -0.21
C ASP A 42 -2.39 7.74 0.34
N SER A 43 -1.73 6.59 0.45
CA SER A 43 -2.34 5.37 1.00
C SER A 43 -1.36 4.52 1.80
N ILE A 44 -1.91 3.54 2.51
CA ILE A 44 -1.15 2.43 3.07
C ILE A 44 -1.62 1.16 2.38
N TYR A 45 -0.71 0.38 1.85
CA TYR A 45 -1.04 -0.85 1.12
C TYR A 45 0.05 -1.89 1.29
N LEU A 46 -0.28 -3.13 0.91
CA LEU A 46 0.60 -4.29 0.99
C LEU A 46 0.93 -4.75 -0.43
N ILE A 47 2.18 -5.16 -0.65
CA ILE A 47 2.61 -5.84 -1.87
C ILE A 47 3.21 -7.18 -1.49
N VAL A 48 2.78 -8.26 -2.16
CA VAL A 48 3.49 -9.54 -2.19
C VAL A 48 4.54 -9.49 -3.29
N LYS A 49 5.80 -9.77 -2.95
CA LYS A 49 6.91 -9.82 -3.91
C LYS A 49 6.99 -11.20 -4.57
N ASP A 50 7.51 -11.24 -5.80
CA ASP A 50 7.74 -12.47 -6.56
C ASP A 50 6.49 -13.36 -6.73
N LYS A 51 5.31 -12.73 -6.91
CA LYS A 51 3.99 -13.39 -6.92
C LYS A 51 3.91 -14.62 -7.82
N ASP A 52 4.48 -14.52 -9.02
CA ASP A 52 4.38 -15.54 -10.07
C ASP A 52 5.22 -16.79 -9.79
N LYS A 53 6.05 -16.77 -8.75
CA LYS A 53 6.97 -17.86 -8.41
C LYS A 53 6.60 -18.58 -7.11
N LEU A 54 5.47 -18.22 -6.50
CA LEU A 54 5.10 -18.74 -5.19
C LEU A 54 4.58 -20.18 -5.27
N SER A 55 5.30 -21.07 -4.60
CA SER A 55 4.91 -22.44 -4.28
C SER A 55 4.57 -22.56 -2.79
N SER A 56 3.79 -23.58 -2.43
CA SER A 56 3.34 -23.87 -1.05
C SER A 56 4.47 -24.17 -0.05
N SER A 57 5.72 -24.24 -0.51
CA SER A 57 6.92 -24.49 0.28
C SER A 57 7.80 -23.27 0.52
N ASP A 58 7.39 -22.10 0.05
CA ASP A 58 8.29 -20.97 -0.10
C ASP A 58 8.12 -19.97 1.03
N THR A 59 9.15 -19.15 1.26
CA THR A 59 9.02 -17.97 2.10
C THR A 59 8.41 -16.85 1.27
N VAL A 60 7.24 -16.37 1.66
CA VAL A 60 6.63 -15.20 1.02
C VAL A 60 7.25 -13.94 1.57
N LYS A 61 7.71 -13.06 0.68
CA LYS A 61 8.15 -11.72 1.03
C LYS A 61 7.02 -10.75 0.77
N ILE A 62 6.65 -9.99 1.79
CA ILE A 62 5.64 -8.94 1.67
C ILE A 62 6.24 -7.61 2.11
N GLU A 63 5.68 -6.53 1.61
CA GLU A 63 6.07 -5.17 1.95
C GLU A 63 4.82 -4.34 2.22
N ILE A 64 4.73 -3.73 3.41
CA ILE A 64 3.73 -2.70 3.69
C ILE A 64 4.37 -1.36 3.38
N ILE A 65 3.71 -0.56 2.56
CA ILE A 65 4.16 0.76 2.12
C ILE A 65 3.23 1.80 2.73
N ASN A 66 3.81 2.79 3.40
CA ASN A 66 3.10 3.92 3.97
C ASN A 66 3.43 5.19 3.18
N ASN A 67 2.57 5.57 2.24
CA ASN A 67 2.67 6.83 1.50
C ASN A 67 1.97 7.99 2.23
N LYS A 68 1.53 7.81 3.48
CA LYS A 68 0.96 8.91 4.28
C LYS A 68 2.07 9.77 4.87
N ASP A 69 1.74 11.04 5.12
CA ASP A 69 2.62 12.00 5.81
C ASP A 69 2.81 11.75 7.32
N THR A 70 2.30 10.64 7.85
CA THR A 70 2.41 10.29 9.26
C THR A 70 2.68 8.80 9.44
N ILE A 71 3.28 8.47 10.58
CA ILE A 71 3.58 7.12 11.00
C ILE A 71 2.33 6.22 11.05
N CYS A 72 2.50 4.96 10.69
CA CYS A 72 1.55 3.88 10.96
C CYS A 72 2.26 2.74 11.68
N SER A 73 1.50 1.81 12.27
CA SER A 73 2.06 0.64 12.93
C SER A 73 1.35 -0.66 12.53
N THR A 74 2.03 -1.79 12.68
CA THR A 74 1.52 -3.13 12.34
C THR A 74 2.12 -4.15 13.31
N GLY A 75 1.49 -5.32 13.42
CA GLY A 75 2.02 -6.43 14.20
C GLY A 75 2.73 -7.51 13.37
N GLN A 76 3.28 -8.51 14.05
CA GLN A 76 3.78 -9.75 13.43
C GLN A 76 2.65 -10.57 12.77
N TYR A 77 1.44 -10.51 13.33
CA TYR A 77 0.26 -11.24 12.83
C TYR A 77 -0.02 -11.01 11.35
N TYR A 78 -0.42 -12.07 10.65
CA TYR A 78 -0.89 -12.06 9.27
C TYR A 78 -2.00 -13.11 9.10
N LYS A 79 -2.81 -12.94 8.05
CA LYS A 79 -3.86 -13.88 7.66
C LYS A 79 -3.64 -14.33 6.22
N ILE A 80 -3.85 -15.61 5.95
CA ILE A 80 -3.90 -16.18 4.60
C ILE A 80 -5.31 -16.71 4.37
N GLU A 81 -5.90 -16.34 3.24
CA GLU A 81 -7.23 -16.81 2.81
C GLU A 81 -7.17 -17.30 1.38
N GLN A 82 -7.91 -18.37 1.08
CA GLN A 82 -8.08 -18.89 -0.27
C GLN A 82 -9.42 -18.41 -0.85
N LEU A 83 -9.43 -18.05 -2.13
CA LEU A 83 -10.67 -17.82 -2.85
C LEU A 83 -11.30 -19.18 -3.23
N VAL A 84 -12.48 -19.47 -2.68
CA VAL A 84 -13.25 -20.68 -2.94
C VAL A 84 -14.65 -20.27 -3.40
N GLY A 85 -14.92 -20.45 -4.70
CA GLY A 85 -16.08 -19.81 -5.33
C GLY A 85 -15.91 -18.29 -5.27
N ASP A 86 -16.89 -17.59 -4.70
CA ASP A 86 -16.88 -16.13 -4.54
C ASP A 86 -16.57 -15.69 -3.09
N HIS A 87 -15.98 -16.59 -2.29
CA HIS A 87 -15.74 -16.34 -0.87
C HIS A 87 -14.28 -16.59 -0.47
N TRP A 88 -13.78 -15.74 0.43
CA TRP A 88 -12.48 -15.90 1.06
C TRP A 88 -12.58 -16.80 2.29
N VAL A 89 -11.87 -17.93 2.26
CA VAL A 89 -11.86 -18.92 3.34
C VAL A 89 -10.50 -18.91 4.03
N ALA A 90 -10.48 -18.78 5.35
CA ALA A 90 -9.24 -18.76 6.13
C ALA A 90 -8.49 -20.09 6.01
N VAL A 91 -7.19 -20.01 5.73
CA VAL A 91 -6.30 -21.16 5.71
C VAL A 91 -5.84 -21.44 7.15
N PRO A 92 -6.07 -22.64 7.71
CA PRO A 92 -5.60 -22.97 9.05
C PRO A 92 -4.09 -23.24 9.02
N LEU A 93 -3.29 -22.28 9.47
CA LEU A 93 -1.81 -22.37 9.46
C LEU A 93 -1.22 -23.20 10.61
N GLY A 94 -2.00 -24.12 11.20
CA GLY A 94 -1.61 -24.94 12.35
C GLY A 94 -1.59 -24.18 13.69
N PRO A 95 -1.25 -24.86 14.81
CA PRO A 95 -1.13 -24.22 16.12
C PRO A 95 0.11 -23.31 16.12
N GLY A 96 -0.11 -22.02 15.88
CA GLY A 96 0.95 -21.02 15.89
C GLY A 96 1.41 -20.64 17.31
N ILE A 97 2.68 -20.25 17.43
CA ILE A 97 3.17 -19.50 18.58
C ILE A 97 2.71 -18.05 18.42
N PHE A 98 2.04 -17.48 19.42
CA PHE A 98 1.59 -16.09 19.38
C PHE A 98 2.74 -15.16 19.79
N TYR A 99 3.13 -14.26 18.87
CA TYR A 99 4.11 -13.21 19.14
C TYR A 99 3.42 -11.85 19.13
N ASP A 100 3.43 -11.18 20.29
CA ASP A 100 2.97 -9.79 20.40
C ASP A 100 4.14 -8.84 20.12
N ILE A 101 4.44 -8.65 18.84
CA ILE A 101 5.51 -7.75 18.38
C ILE A 101 4.89 -6.72 17.45
N GLY A 102 5.03 -5.44 17.83
CA GLY A 102 4.63 -4.28 17.05
C GLY A 102 5.79 -3.65 16.29
N TYR A 103 5.46 -3.02 15.16
CA TYR A 103 6.41 -2.36 14.29
C TYR A 103 5.85 -1.04 13.82
N GLU A 104 6.71 -0.02 13.79
CA GLU A 104 6.41 1.26 13.16
C GLU A 104 6.90 1.30 11.71
N ILE A 105 6.13 2.02 10.89
CA ILE A 105 6.47 2.38 9.52
C ILE A 105 6.35 3.90 9.42
N GLN A 106 7.50 4.56 9.26
CA GLN A 106 7.57 6.02 9.14
C GLN A 106 6.81 6.52 7.91
N ALA A 107 6.49 7.81 7.90
CA ALA A 107 5.90 8.47 6.73
C ALA A 107 6.78 8.24 5.49
N HIS A 108 6.14 8.00 4.34
CA HIS A 108 6.79 7.77 3.04
C HIS A 108 7.84 6.65 3.05
N ASN A 109 7.61 5.61 3.86
CA ASN A 109 8.54 4.50 4.03
C ASN A 109 7.82 3.15 3.93
N SER A 110 8.59 2.07 3.89
CA SER A 110 8.07 0.72 3.82
C SER A 110 8.70 -0.19 4.88
N ARG A 111 8.03 -1.30 5.15
CA ARG A 111 8.56 -2.39 5.98
C ARG A 111 8.31 -3.72 5.33
N LYS A 112 9.37 -4.53 5.27
CA LYS A 112 9.35 -5.87 4.70
C LYS A 112 9.13 -6.91 5.77
N PHE A 113 8.42 -7.97 5.43
CA PHE A 113 8.19 -9.14 6.28
C PHE A 113 8.40 -10.41 5.46
N GLU A 114 8.79 -11.47 6.17
CA GLU A 114 8.91 -12.80 5.61
C GLU A 114 7.92 -13.72 6.32
N ILE A 115 7.15 -14.47 5.53
CA ILE A 115 6.16 -15.43 5.99
C ILE A 115 6.62 -16.81 5.52
N ASP A 116 6.99 -17.68 6.46
CA ASP A 116 7.38 -19.05 6.15
C ASP A 116 6.15 -19.92 5.93
N LEU A 117 5.94 -20.40 4.71
CA LEU A 117 4.84 -21.31 4.36
C LEU A 117 5.21 -22.79 4.57
N ASN A 118 6.43 -23.14 5.00
CA ASN A 118 6.86 -24.54 5.06
C ASN A 118 5.95 -25.43 5.92
N GLY A 119 5.35 -24.89 6.98
CA GLY A 119 4.40 -25.61 7.84
C GLY A 119 3.00 -25.82 7.22
N THR A 120 2.77 -25.30 6.01
CA THR A 120 1.45 -25.22 5.37
C THR A 120 1.37 -25.98 4.05
N LYS A 121 2.41 -26.75 3.71
CA LYS A 121 2.53 -27.51 2.44
C LYS A 121 1.35 -28.43 2.16
N ASP A 122 0.80 -29.06 3.20
CA ASP A 122 -0.33 -29.99 3.06
C ASP A 122 -1.69 -29.26 2.93
N VAL A 123 -1.71 -27.95 3.23
CA VAL A 123 -2.92 -27.12 3.27
C VAL A 123 -3.00 -26.19 2.06
N LEU A 124 -1.90 -25.57 1.66
CA LEU A 124 -1.83 -24.67 0.51
C LEU A 124 -1.74 -25.46 -0.79
N ARG A 125 -2.86 -25.55 -1.49
CA ARG A 125 -2.96 -26.12 -2.85
C ARG A 125 -2.91 -25.03 -3.90
N LYS A 126 -2.82 -25.41 -5.18
CA LYS A 126 -2.95 -24.43 -6.27
C LYS A 126 -4.28 -23.67 -6.20
N GLY A 127 -4.22 -22.36 -6.40
CA GLY A 127 -5.39 -21.49 -6.32
C GLY A 127 -5.02 -20.02 -6.14
N ILE A 128 -6.05 -19.18 -6.02
CA ILE A 128 -5.92 -17.75 -5.71
C ILE A 128 -6.04 -17.58 -4.20
N TYR A 129 -5.11 -16.81 -3.64
CA TYR A 129 -5.02 -16.50 -2.23
C TYR A 129 -4.88 -15.00 -2.03
N ARG A 130 -5.15 -14.53 -0.82
CA ARG A 130 -4.74 -13.22 -0.36
C ARG A 130 -4.00 -13.30 0.95
N ILE A 131 -2.99 -12.45 1.10
CA ILE A 131 -2.26 -12.26 2.35
C ILE A 131 -2.66 -10.91 2.90
N SER A 132 -3.10 -10.89 4.15
CA SER A 132 -3.60 -9.67 4.82
C SER A 132 -2.85 -9.39 6.11
N LYS A 133 -2.65 -8.11 6.42
CA LYS A 133 -2.13 -7.63 7.71
C LYS A 133 -2.99 -6.48 8.23
N ILE A 134 -3.01 -6.34 9.56
CA ILE A 134 -3.66 -5.22 10.24
C ILE A 134 -2.63 -4.10 10.42
N VAL A 135 -3.00 -2.91 9.97
CA VAL A 135 -2.27 -1.66 10.20
C VAL A 135 -3.11 -0.76 11.09
N LYS A 136 -2.47 -0.15 12.10
CA LYS A 136 -3.02 0.94 12.90
C LYS A 136 -2.58 2.26 12.31
N PHE A 137 -3.52 3.13 11.98
CA PHE A 137 -3.26 4.47 11.48
C PHE A 137 -4.17 5.47 12.19
N ARG A 138 -3.57 6.43 12.91
CA ARG A 138 -4.32 7.43 13.70
C ARG A 138 -5.37 6.84 14.66
N GLY A 139 -5.09 5.66 15.22
CA GLY A 139 -5.98 4.93 16.13
C GLY A 139 -6.95 3.97 15.45
N GLU A 140 -7.14 4.08 14.13
CA GLU A 140 -8.03 3.21 13.35
C GLU A 140 -7.31 1.95 12.87
N GLU A 141 -8.05 0.84 12.77
CA GLU A 141 -7.57 -0.39 12.12
C GLU A 141 -7.91 -0.40 10.63
N LEU A 142 -6.89 -0.71 9.84
CA LEU A 142 -6.97 -0.91 8.40
C LEU A 142 -6.48 -2.32 8.10
N VAL A 143 -7.24 -3.06 7.30
CA VAL A 143 -6.74 -4.32 6.73
C VAL A 143 -6.13 -4.00 5.38
N VAL A 144 -4.84 -4.23 5.24
CA VAL A 144 -4.15 -4.16 3.95
C VAL A 144 -3.90 -5.58 3.45
N SER A 145 -4.16 -5.81 2.18
CA SER A 145 -4.06 -7.13 1.58
C SER A 145 -3.58 -7.06 0.15
N ASP A 146 -3.02 -8.18 -0.30
CA ASP A 146 -2.66 -8.35 -1.71
C ASP A 146 -2.91 -9.79 -2.14
N GLU A 147 -3.31 -9.94 -3.40
CA GLU A 147 -3.67 -11.21 -4.00
C GLU A 147 -2.47 -11.86 -4.68
N VAL A 148 -2.44 -13.19 -4.61
CA VAL A 148 -1.38 -14.04 -5.12
C VAL A 148 -1.97 -15.35 -5.64
N THR A 149 -1.41 -15.85 -6.74
CA THR A 149 -1.71 -17.20 -7.23
C THR A 149 -0.61 -18.15 -6.78
N ILE A 150 -0.98 -19.23 -6.09
CA ILE A 150 -0.05 -20.33 -5.77
C ILE A 150 -0.14 -21.36 -6.89
N HIS A 151 1.02 -21.75 -7.41
CA HIS A 151 1.14 -22.77 -8.45
C HIS A 151 1.49 -24.15 -7.84
N GLU A 152 1.15 -25.24 -8.53
CA GLU A 152 1.69 -26.55 -8.17
C GLU A 152 3.19 -26.58 -8.47
N LYS A 153 3.95 -27.21 -7.58
CA LYS A 153 5.35 -27.51 -7.82
C LYS A 153 5.42 -28.54 -8.95
N LYS A 154 6.02 -28.16 -10.10
CA LYS A 154 6.37 -29.10 -11.17
C LYS A 154 7.44 -30.07 -10.71
#